data_AF-A0A329LMF6-F1
#
_entry.id   AF-A0A329LMF6-F1
#
_cell.length_a   1.000
_cell.length_b   1.000
_cell.length_c   1.000
_cell.angle_alpha   90.00
_cell.angle_beta   90.00
_cell.angle_gamma   90.00
#
_symmetry.space_group_name_H-M   'P 1'
#
loop_
_entity.id
_entity.type
_entity.pdbx_description
1 polymer ?
#
loop_
_entity_poly.entity_id
_entity_poly.type
_entity_poly.pdbx_seq_one_letter_code
_entity_poly.pdbx_strand_id
1 'polypeptide(L)'
;MGVLVAVGAAVWLYLKPSPPSDCVIVNDMIKYSISENARMRDLIPNSIDDPQKLVDEYQTRETRLRQYADQIHDPALREKAHAVVNLDHQMLDVWRQTIPAQSQNGSDNSSASQNFQRAYTDYSAQSQQAGQALQSACPA
;
A
#
# COMPACT_ATOMS: atom_id res chain seq x y z
N MET A 1 17.98 -40.74 42.90
CA MET A 1 18.10 -40.43 41.46
C MET A 1 16.68 -40.41 40.89
N GLY A 2 16.17 -39.46 40.10
CA GLY A 2 16.70 -38.21 39.57
C GLY A 2 15.52 -37.35 39.03
N VAL A 3 15.62 -36.05 39.34
CA VAL A 3 15.16 -34.81 38.67
C VAL A 3 14.03 -34.82 37.62
N LEU A 4 12.92 -34.17 37.99
CA LEU A 4 12.12 -33.15 37.27
C LEU A 4 12.36 -32.98 35.75
N VAL A 5 11.39 -33.36 34.92
CA VAL A 5 11.31 -32.94 33.50
C VAL A 5 9.86 -32.58 33.15
N ALA A 6 9.43 -31.36 33.47
CA ALA A 6 8.13 -30.84 33.01
C ALA A 6 8.03 -29.29 33.02
N VAL A 7 9.13 -28.56 32.78
CA VAL A 7 9.10 -27.07 32.81
C VAL A 7 9.43 -26.43 31.43
N GLY A 8 9.62 -27.23 30.39
CA GLY A 8 10.04 -26.71 29.07
C GLY A 8 8.93 -26.12 28.19
N ALA A 9 7.69 -26.60 28.32
CA ALA A 9 6.63 -26.26 27.36
C ALA A 9 5.92 -24.92 27.65
N ALA A 10 5.88 -24.48 28.91
CA ALA A 10 5.20 -23.24 29.28
C ALA A 10 5.94 -21.99 28.78
N VAL A 11 7.28 -22.01 28.77
CA VAL A 11 8.10 -20.86 28.38
C VAL A 11 7.95 -20.51 26.90
N TRP A 12 7.72 -21.51 26.03
CA TRP A 12 7.52 -21.28 24.60
C TRP A 12 6.22 -20.54 24.25
N LEU A 13 5.16 -20.67 25.08
CA LEU A 13 3.91 -19.92 24.89
C LEU A 13 4.04 -18.46 25.35
N TYR A 14 4.91 -18.18 26.32
CA TYR A 14 5.19 -16.80 26.78
C TYR A 14 6.13 -16.01 25.86
N LEU A 15 6.88 -16.70 24.99
CA LEU A 15 7.78 -16.07 24.02
C LEU A 15 7.09 -15.69 22.71
N LYS A 16 5.78 -15.91 22.58
CA LYS A 16 5.03 -15.37 21.43
C LYS A 16 5.01 -13.85 21.55
N PRO A 17 5.59 -13.11 20.59
CA PRO A 17 5.49 -11.66 20.58
C PRO A 17 4.01 -11.28 20.63
N SER A 18 3.64 -10.39 21.55
CA SER A 18 2.31 -9.79 21.50
C SER A 18 2.10 -9.19 20.11
N PRO A 19 0.93 -9.40 19.49
CA PRO A 19 0.66 -8.77 18.21
C PRO A 19 0.84 -7.25 18.37
N PRO A 20 1.41 -6.58 17.35
CA PRO A 20 1.51 -5.13 17.37
C PRO A 20 0.11 -4.53 17.57
N SER A 21 0.03 -3.41 18.29
CA SER A 21 -1.25 -2.72 18.41
C SER A 21 -1.70 -2.23 17.04
N ASP A 22 -3.01 -2.09 16.86
CA ASP A 22 -3.59 -1.59 15.60
C ASP A 22 -2.97 -0.26 15.18
N CYS A 23 -2.65 0.62 16.13
CA CYS A 23 -1.98 1.89 15.83
C CYS A 23 -0.52 1.76 15.42
N VAL A 24 0.20 0.72 15.86
CA VAL A 24 1.54 0.42 15.32
C VAL A 24 1.43 -0.01 13.85
N ILE A 25 0.48 -0.90 13.54
CA ILE A 25 0.22 -1.37 12.18
C ILE A 25 -0.17 -0.20 11.26
N VAL A 26 -1.07 0.68 11.72
CA VAL A 26 -1.47 1.90 11.02
C VAL A 26 -0.27 2.81 10.73
N ASN A 27 0.58 3.05 11.74
CA ASN A 27 1.75 3.91 11.56
C ASN A 27 2.75 3.32 10.55
N ASP A 28 2.95 2.01 10.57
CA ASP A 28 3.81 1.32 9.60
C ASP A 28 3.22 1.34 8.19
N MET A 29 1.89 1.20 8.07
CA MET A 29 1.17 1.36 6.80
C MET A 29 1.35 2.75 6.21
N ILE A 30 1.21 3.80 7.03
CA ILE A 30 1.37 5.20 6.59
C ILE A 30 2.81 5.46 6.16
N LYS A 31 3.80 5.02 6.94
CA LYS A 31 5.22 5.15 6.57
C LYS A 31 5.50 4.47 5.24
N TYR A 32 5.00 3.25 5.05
CA TYR A 32 5.15 2.51 3.80
C TYR A 32 4.47 3.24 2.62
N SER A 33 3.24 3.72 2.80
CA SER A 33 2.53 4.45 1.74
C SER A 33 3.26 5.73 1.32
N ILE A 34 3.81 6.49 2.28
CA ILE A 34 4.59 7.69 2.00
C ILE A 34 5.88 7.36 1.23
N SER A 35 6.64 6.34 1.67
CA SER A 35 7.87 5.95 0.98
C SER A 35 7.59 5.47 -0.45
N GLU A 36 6.51 4.72 -0.63
CA GLU A 36 6.12 4.21 -1.95
C GLU A 36 5.59 5.30 -2.87
N ASN A 37 4.84 6.29 -2.38
CA ASN A 37 4.44 7.44 -3.20
C ASN A 37 5.66 8.16 -3.81
N ALA A 38 6.75 8.32 -3.05
CA ALA A 38 7.98 8.89 -3.57
C ALA A 38 8.61 7.98 -4.63
N ARG A 39 8.72 6.67 -4.35
CA ARG A 39 9.26 5.68 -5.29
C ARG A 39 8.45 5.62 -6.60
N MET A 40 7.12 5.60 -6.53
CA MET A 40 6.24 5.53 -7.69
C MET A 40 6.32 6.79 -8.55
N ARG A 41 6.36 7.98 -7.94
CA ARG A 41 6.56 9.24 -8.67
C ARG A 41 7.83 9.19 -9.53
N ASP A 42 8.90 8.62 -8.99
CA ASP A 42 10.19 8.53 -9.66
C ASP A 42 10.22 7.36 -10.69
N LEU A 43 9.39 6.33 -10.51
CA LEU A 43 9.27 5.19 -11.43
C LEU A 43 8.49 5.54 -12.71
N ILE A 44 7.46 6.38 -12.59
CA ILE A 44 6.58 6.81 -13.68
C ILE A 44 7.33 7.31 -14.93
N PRO A 45 8.25 8.31 -14.86
CA PRO A 45 8.95 8.81 -16.04
C PRO A 45 9.92 7.77 -16.63
N ASN A 46 10.35 6.79 -15.82
CA ASN A 46 11.34 5.78 -16.20
C ASN A 46 10.72 4.47 -16.73
N SER A 47 9.40 4.34 -16.68
CA SER A 47 8.69 3.11 -17.09
C SER A 47 7.91 3.28 -18.39
N ILE A 48 8.23 4.31 -19.18
CA ILE A 48 7.63 4.55 -20.49
C ILE A 48 7.92 3.38 -21.45
N ASP A 49 9.11 2.78 -21.33
CA ASP A 49 9.55 1.67 -22.18
C ASP A 49 9.09 0.29 -21.68
N ASP A 50 8.66 0.20 -20.42
CA ASP A 50 8.10 -1.01 -19.81
C ASP A 50 6.97 -0.64 -18.84
N PRO A 51 5.78 -0.31 -19.37
CA PRO A 51 4.67 0.05 -18.52
C PRO A 51 4.03 -1.18 -17.83
N GLN A 52 4.39 -2.41 -18.18
CA GLN A 52 3.96 -3.58 -17.39
C GLN A 52 4.66 -3.60 -16.02
N LYS A 53 5.96 -3.29 -15.97
CA LYS A 53 6.69 -3.12 -14.70
C LYS A 53 6.02 -2.12 -13.78
N LEU A 54 5.51 -1.05 -14.36
CA LEU A 54 4.82 0.03 -13.66
C LEU A 54 3.51 -0.48 -13.00
N VAL A 55 2.74 -1.34 -13.68
CA VAL A 55 1.57 -2.05 -13.11
C VAL A 55 1.99 -3.02 -12.00
N ASP A 56 3.03 -3.82 -12.23
CA ASP A 56 3.47 -4.85 -11.28
C ASP A 56 3.94 -4.24 -9.95
N GLU A 57 4.59 -3.08 -10.00
CA GLU A 57 5.03 -2.33 -8.82
C GLU A 57 3.85 -1.78 -8.01
N TYR A 58 2.84 -1.23 -8.67
CA TYR A 58 1.60 -0.82 -8.00
C TYR A 58 0.84 -2.01 -7.40
N GLN A 59 0.82 -3.16 -8.07
CA GLN A 59 0.15 -4.35 -7.57
C GLN A 59 0.87 -4.92 -6.33
N THR A 60 2.20 -4.84 -6.32
CA THR A 60 3.01 -5.17 -5.13
C THR A 60 2.68 -4.23 -3.97
N ARG A 61 2.56 -2.93 -4.25
CA ARG A 61 2.18 -1.94 -3.24
C ARG A 61 0.78 -2.17 -2.68
N GLU A 62 -0.23 -2.35 -3.52
CA GLU A 62 -1.61 -2.66 -3.12
C GLU A 62 -1.64 -3.89 -2.19
N THR A 63 -0.94 -4.95 -2.59
CA THR A 63 -0.86 -6.20 -1.82
C THR A 63 -0.31 -5.95 -0.41
N ARG A 64 0.76 -5.16 -0.31
CA ARG A 64 1.40 -4.87 0.99
C ARG A 64 0.55 -3.94 1.86
N LEU A 65 -0.13 -2.96 1.27
CA LEU A 65 -1.09 -2.11 1.98
C LEU A 65 -2.29 -2.92 2.49
N ARG A 66 -2.81 -3.86 1.69
CA ARG A 66 -3.87 -4.78 2.10
C ARG A 66 -3.44 -5.65 3.27
N GLN A 67 -2.21 -6.17 3.24
CA GLN A 67 -1.65 -6.93 4.36
C GLN A 67 -1.59 -6.13 5.67
N TYR A 68 -1.29 -4.83 5.62
CA TYR A 68 -1.38 -3.98 6.82
C TYR A 68 -2.83 -3.82 7.28
N ALA A 69 -3.75 -3.51 6.36
CA ALA A 69 -5.17 -3.34 6.69
C ALA A 69 -5.80 -4.61 7.32
N ASP A 70 -5.46 -5.79 6.78
CA ASP A 70 -5.96 -7.08 7.25
C ASP A 70 -5.45 -7.45 8.65
N GLN A 71 -4.33 -6.87 9.09
CA GLN A 71 -3.76 -7.09 10.43
C GLN A 71 -4.42 -6.22 11.52
N ILE A 72 -5.22 -5.20 11.14
CA ILE A 72 -5.90 -4.31 12.07
C ILE A 72 -7.15 -4.99 12.64
N HIS A 73 -7.25 -5.08 13.95
CA HIS A 73 -8.37 -5.76 14.63
C HIS A 73 -9.58 -4.86 14.77
N ASP A 74 -9.40 -3.59 15.11
CA ASP A 74 -10.47 -2.60 15.20
C ASP A 74 -11.16 -2.43 13.83
N PRO A 75 -12.47 -2.69 13.74
CA PRO A 75 -13.18 -2.67 12.46
C PRO A 75 -13.25 -1.27 11.84
N ALA A 76 -13.33 -0.21 12.64
CA ALA A 76 -13.41 1.17 12.14
C ALA A 76 -12.04 1.66 11.62
N LEU A 77 -10.94 1.27 12.27
CA LEU A 77 -9.58 1.52 11.77
C LEU A 77 -9.28 0.71 10.51
N ARG A 78 -9.68 -0.56 10.49
CA ARG A 78 -9.51 -1.44 9.33
C ARG A 78 -10.28 -0.93 8.11
N GLU A 79 -11.51 -0.45 8.28
CA GLU A 79 -12.27 0.20 7.21
C GLU A 79 -11.53 1.41 6.63
N LYS A 80 -11.00 2.29 7.49
CA LYS A 80 -10.20 3.45 7.07
C LYS A 80 -8.91 3.03 6.36
N ALA A 81 -8.24 1.97 6.81
CA ALA A 81 -7.07 1.42 6.16
C ALA A 81 -7.41 0.85 4.77
N HIS A 82 -8.52 0.14 4.63
CA HIS A 82 -8.98 -0.33 3.32
C HIS A 82 -9.38 0.81 2.38
N ALA A 83 -9.82 1.97 2.89
CA ALA A 83 -10.02 3.15 2.05
C ALA A 83 -8.71 3.61 1.38
N VAL A 84 -7.57 3.51 2.06
CA VAL A 84 -6.25 3.75 1.46
C VAL A 84 -5.93 2.70 0.39
N VAL A 85 -6.15 1.41 0.68
CA VAL A 85 -5.92 0.31 -0.28
C VAL A 85 -6.76 0.49 -1.55
N ASN A 86 -8.01 0.93 -1.42
CA ASN A 86 -8.91 1.12 -2.55
C ASN A 86 -8.44 2.23 -3.50
N LEU A 87 -7.71 3.24 -3.02
CA LEU A 87 -7.12 4.25 -3.88
C LEU A 87 -6.03 3.65 -4.78
N ASP A 88 -5.17 2.79 -4.23
CA ASP A 88 -4.17 2.06 -5.02
C ASP A 88 -4.82 1.11 -6.04
N HIS A 89 -5.92 0.46 -5.67
CA HIS A 89 -6.70 -0.38 -6.57
C HIS A 89 -7.30 0.42 -7.74
N GLN A 90 -7.91 1.58 -7.47
CA GLN A 90 -8.44 2.46 -8.51
C GLN A 90 -7.34 2.95 -9.45
N MET A 91 -6.15 3.27 -8.91
CA MET A 91 -5.03 3.67 -9.74
C MET A 91 -4.56 2.53 -10.65
N LEU A 92 -4.46 1.30 -10.12
CA LEU A 92 -4.13 0.13 -10.92
C LEU A 92 -5.09 -0.09 -12.09
N ASP A 93 -6.39 0.13 -11.86
CA ASP A 93 -7.39 0.00 -12.92
C ASP A 93 -7.22 1.08 -13.99
N VAL A 94 -6.94 2.34 -13.60
CA VAL A 94 -6.58 3.40 -14.54
C VAL A 94 -5.34 3.01 -15.34
N TRP A 95 -4.34 2.40 -14.69
CA TRP A 95 -3.07 2.03 -15.32
C TRP A 95 -3.26 0.92 -16.33
N ARG A 96 -4.00 -0.13 -15.97
CA ARG A 96 -4.37 -1.22 -16.89
C ARG A 96 -5.20 -0.74 -18.08
N GLN A 97 -5.98 0.33 -17.95
CA GLN A 97 -6.73 0.89 -19.08
C GLN A 97 -5.87 1.77 -19.99
N THR A 98 -4.88 2.47 -19.42
CA THR A 98 -4.10 3.48 -20.15
C THR A 98 -2.87 2.87 -20.84
N ILE A 99 -2.26 1.86 -20.23
CA ILE A 99 -0.98 1.27 -20.67
C ILE A 99 -1.10 0.43 -21.97
N PRO A 100 -2.12 -0.43 -22.15
CA PRO A 100 -2.31 -1.16 -23.41
C PRO A 100 -2.54 -0.22 -24.60
N ALA A 101 -3.18 0.94 -24.37
CA ALA A 101 -3.54 1.89 -25.41
C ALA A 101 -2.33 2.66 -26.00
N GLN A 102 -1.23 2.82 -25.24
CA GLN A 102 -0.03 3.53 -25.72
C GLN A 102 0.84 2.68 -26.65
N SER A 103 0.80 1.35 -26.55
CA SER A 103 1.66 0.45 -27.34
C SER A 103 1.24 0.28 -28.81
N GLN A 104 0.03 0.71 -29.20
CA GLN A 104 -0.53 0.41 -30.53
C GLN A 104 -0.74 1.63 -31.45
N ASN A 105 -0.78 2.86 -30.92
CA ASN A 105 -1.08 4.03 -31.72
C ASN A 105 0.04 5.07 -31.62
N GLY A 106 0.87 5.15 -32.65
CA GLY A 106 1.89 6.20 -32.83
C GLY A 106 1.32 7.62 -33.08
N SER A 107 0.15 7.94 -32.51
CA SER A 107 -0.54 9.22 -32.70
C SER A 107 -0.97 9.78 -31.34
N ASP A 108 -0.49 10.99 -31.03
CA ASP A 108 -0.85 11.85 -29.89
C ASP A 108 -0.46 11.40 -28.46
N ASN A 109 0.83 11.15 -28.24
CA ASN A 109 1.42 10.92 -26.91
C ASN A 109 1.19 12.06 -25.88
N SER A 110 0.83 13.28 -26.31
CA SER A 110 0.70 14.45 -25.41
C SER A 110 -0.56 14.41 -24.53
N SER A 111 -1.71 14.02 -25.09
CA SER A 111 -2.99 14.04 -24.37
C SER A 111 -3.11 12.90 -23.35
N ALA A 112 -2.64 11.71 -23.71
CA ALA A 112 -2.56 10.56 -22.81
C ALA A 112 -1.62 10.84 -21.63
N SER A 113 -0.46 11.45 -21.89
CA SER A 113 0.50 11.84 -20.84
C SER A 113 -0.07 12.90 -19.89
N GLN A 114 -0.82 13.88 -20.39
CA GLN A 114 -1.48 14.88 -19.54
C GLN A 114 -2.62 14.30 -18.70
N ASN A 115 -3.46 13.42 -19.28
CA ASN A 115 -4.51 12.74 -18.54
C ASN A 115 -3.94 11.85 -17.45
N PHE A 116 -2.84 11.17 -17.74
CA PHE A 116 -2.08 10.39 -16.79
C PHE A 116 -1.55 11.25 -15.63
N GLN A 117 -0.90 12.37 -15.92
CA GLN A 117 -0.33 13.24 -14.89
C GLN A 117 -1.43 13.82 -13.97
N ARG A 118 -2.60 14.13 -14.53
CA ARG A 118 -3.77 14.56 -13.75
C ARG A 118 -4.28 13.45 -12.83
N ALA A 119 -4.52 12.25 -13.36
CA ALA A 119 -4.99 11.12 -12.56
C ALA A 119 -4.04 10.80 -11.40
N TYR A 120 -2.72 10.82 -11.65
CA TYR A 120 -1.72 10.62 -10.61
C TYR A 120 -1.74 11.72 -9.55
N THR A 121 -1.88 12.98 -9.96
CA THR A 121 -1.97 14.11 -9.03
C THR A 121 -3.19 13.97 -8.11
N ASP A 122 -4.36 13.68 -8.68
CA ASP A 122 -5.59 13.51 -7.92
C ASP A 122 -5.50 12.34 -6.92
N TYR A 123 -4.91 11.23 -7.34
CA TYR A 123 -4.64 10.08 -6.48
C TYR A 123 -3.67 10.39 -5.35
N SER A 124 -2.59 11.12 -5.63
CA SER A 124 -1.60 11.48 -4.61
C SER A 124 -2.24 12.33 -3.51
N ALA A 125 -3.12 13.27 -3.89
CA ALA A 125 -3.86 14.12 -2.96
C ALA A 125 -4.87 13.30 -2.13
N GLN A 126 -5.64 12.42 -2.78
CA GLN A 126 -6.59 11.53 -2.09
C GLN A 126 -5.88 10.58 -1.14
N SER A 127 -4.74 10.02 -1.55
CA SER A 127 -3.93 9.11 -0.72
C SER A 127 -3.35 9.82 0.49
N GLN A 128 -2.91 11.08 0.32
CA GLN A 128 -2.45 11.90 1.43
C GLN A 128 -3.59 12.20 2.42
N GLN A 129 -4.77 12.59 1.92
CA GLN A 129 -5.92 12.87 2.78
C GLN A 129 -6.39 11.62 3.54
N ALA A 130 -6.48 10.48 2.86
CA ALA A 130 -6.84 9.20 3.48
C ALA A 130 -5.80 8.77 4.53
N GLY A 131 -4.50 8.95 4.23
CA GLY A 131 -3.41 8.71 5.17
C GLY A 131 -3.49 9.59 6.42
N GLN A 132 -3.80 10.88 6.26
CA GLN A 132 -4.00 11.81 7.40
C GLN A 132 -5.22 11.45 8.24
N ALA A 133 -6.33 11.04 7.61
CA ALA A 133 -7.52 10.59 8.32
C ALA A 133 -7.29 9.28 9.08
N LEU A 134 -6.44 8.39 8.54
CA LEU A 134 -6.00 7.18 9.23
C LEU A 134 -5.06 7.52 10.39
N GLN A 135 -4.14 8.46 10.19
CA GLN A 135 -3.20 8.90 11.23
C GLN A 135 -3.90 9.60 12.41
N SER A 136 -4.92 10.42 12.16
CA SER A 136 -5.65 11.12 13.23
C SER A 136 -6.44 10.16 14.14
N ALA A 137 -6.78 8.98 13.63
CA ALA A 137 -7.41 7.92 14.42
C ALA A 137 -6.41 7.14 15.31
N CYS A 138 -5.11 7.30 15.06
CA CYS A 138 -4.01 6.68 15.79
C CYS A 138 -2.88 7.70 16.03
N PRO A 139 -3.07 8.67 16.93
CA PRO A 139 -2.02 9.63 17.27
C PRO A 139 -0.80 8.89 17.82
N ALA A 140 0.38 9.28 17.35
CA ALA A 140 1.67 8.72 17.75
C ALA A 140 2.01 9.01 19.21
#